data_AF-A0A2S9GNU3-F1
#
_entry.id   AF-A0A2S9GNU3-F1
#
_cell.length_a   1.000
_cell.length_b   1.000
_cell.length_c   1.000
_cell.angle_alpha   90.00
_cell.angle_beta   90.00
_cell.angle_gamma   90.00
#
_symmetry.space_group_name_H-M   'P 1'
#
loop_
_entity.id
_entity.type
_entity.pdbx_description
1 polymer ?
#
loop_
_entity_poly.entity_id
_entity_poly.type
_entity_poly.pdbx_seq_one_letter_code
_entity_poly.pdbx_strand_id
1 'polypeptide(L)' 'VIGVNIPYAPNEFKDPEGKIVGFDVDLMNAIAGTLGLTPEYREADFAKIIPSVQGGTFNVGMSSFTDSKEREEQVDF' A
#
# COMPACT_ATOMS: atom_id res chain seq x y z
N VAL A 1 -4.93 -0.37 8.17
CA VAL A 1 -4.09 0.74 7.66
C VAL A 1 -3.15 0.21 6.60
N ILE A 2 -3.17 0.81 5.42
CA ILE A 2 -2.37 0.45 4.25
C ILE A 2 -1.41 1.60 3.96
N GLY A 3 -0.11 1.32 3.94
CA GLY A 3 0.92 2.29 3.58
C GLY A 3 1.04 2.43 2.08
N VAL A 4 1.04 3.66 1.57
CA VAL A 4 1.13 3.98 0.14
C VAL A 4 2.14 5.09 -0.14
N ASN A 5 2.88 5.00 -1.25
CA ASN A 5 3.74 6.07 -1.75
C ASN A 5 3.21 6.62 -3.09
N ILE A 6 2.80 7.88 -3.09
CA ILE A 6 2.31 8.57 -4.30
C ILE A 6 3.22 9.78 -4.63
N PRO A 7 3.30 10.20 -5.90
CA PRO A 7 2.58 9.69 -7.07
C PRO A 7 3.34 8.57 -7.82
N TYR A 8 2.59 7.56 -8.27
CA TYR A 8 3.06 6.46 -9.11
C TYR A 8 1.95 5.95 -10.04
N ALA A 9 1.48 6.81 -10.95
CA ALA A 9 0.48 6.42 -11.94
C ALA A 9 1.05 5.35 -12.91
N PRO A 10 0.25 4.33 -13.30
CA PRO A 10 -1.19 4.19 -13.07
C PRO A 10 -1.58 3.42 -11.78
N ASN A 11 -0.61 3.03 -10.96
CA ASN A 11 -0.84 2.11 -9.84
C ASN A 11 -1.41 2.83 -8.62
N GLU A 12 -0.83 3.97 -8.22
CA GLU A 12 -1.32 4.78 -7.12
C GLU A 12 -1.03 6.27 -7.36
N PHE A 13 -2.06 7.11 -7.37
CA PHE A 13 -1.90 8.55 -7.57
C PHE A 13 -3.13 9.29 -7.01
N LYS A 14 -3.10 10.62 -7.03
CA LYS A 14 -4.28 11.44 -6.67
C LYS A 14 -5.04 11.87 -7.91
N ASP A 15 -6.36 11.71 -7.88
CA ASP A 15 -7.25 12.34 -8.86
C ASP A 15 -7.33 13.87 -8.64
N PRO A 16 -8.00 14.65 -9.52
CA PRO A 16 -8.14 16.09 -9.37
C PRO A 16 -8.81 16.52 -8.06
N GLU A 17 -9.62 15.65 -7.46
CA GLU A 17 -10.30 15.85 -6.19
C GLU A 17 -9.39 15.52 -4.98
N GLY A 18 -8.18 15.01 -5.22
CA GLY A 18 -7.19 14.67 -4.20
C GLY A 18 -7.36 13.29 -3.57
N LYS A 19 -8.27 12.46 -4.08
CA LYS A 19 -8.48 11.09 -3.62
C LYS A 19 -7.41 10.18 -4.22
N ILE A 20 -6.89 9.27 -3.39
CA ILE A 20 -5.93 8.26 -3.83
C ILE A 20 -6.68 7.21 -4.67
N VAL A 21 -6.25 7.02 -5.91
CA VAL A 21 -6.84 6.15 -6.94
C VAL A 21 -5.73 5.41 -7.71
N GLY A 22 -6.10 4.41 -8.50
CA GLY A 22 -5.19 3.64 -9.34
C GLY A 22 -5.39 2.14 -9.19
N PHE A 23 -4.63 1.36 -9.96
CA PHE A 23 -4.76 -0.10 -10.00
C PHE A 23 -4.55 -0.75 -8.62
N ASP A 24 -3.50 -0.35 -7.89
CA ASP A 24 -3.17 -0.92 -6.57
C ASP A 24 -4.29 -0.60 -5.56
N VAL A 25 -4.89 0.59 -5.65
CA VAL A 25 -6.01 1.01 -4.82
C VAL A 25 -7.27 0.18 -5.10
N ASP A 26 -7.58 -0.06 -6.38
CA ASP A 26 -8.73 -0.87 -6.78
C ASP A 26 -8.57 -2.32 -6.30
N LEU A 27 -7.37 -2.89 -6.42
CA LEU A 27 -7.05 -4.21 -5.92
C LEU A 27 -7.23 -4.30 -4.39
N MET A 28 -6.66 -3.35 -3.63
CA MET A 28 -6.77 -3.35 -2.18
C MET A 28 -8.21 -3.13 -1.69
N ASN A 29 -9.00 -2.32 -2.38
CA ASN A 29 -10.42 -2.17 -2.10
C ASN A 29 -11.20 -3.48 -2.31
N ALA A 30 -10.91 -4.22 -3.39
CA ALA A 30 -11.54 -5.51 -3.67
C ALA A 30 -11.18 -6.58 -2.63
N ILE A 31 -9.91 -6.64 -2.23
CA ILE A 31 -9.43 -7.53 -1.17
C ILE A 31 -10.13 -7.19 0.16
N ALA A 32 -10.12 -5.92 0.55
CA ALA A 32 -10.76 -5.47 1.79
C ALA A 32 -12.27 -5.77 1.78
N GLY A 33 -12.95 -5.54 0.65
CA GLY A 33 -14.37 -5.88 0.48
C GLY A 33 -14.65 -7.37 0.63
N THR A 34 -13.79 -8.23 0.07
CA THR A 34 -13.90 -9.70 0.22
C THR A 34 -13.74 -10.14 1.68
N LEU A 35 -12.87 -9.45 2.44
CA LEU A 35 -12.61 -9.72 3.84
C LEU A 35 -13.59 -9.05 4.81
N GLY A 36 -14.53 -8.22 4.32
CA GLY A 36 -15.44 -7.43 5.16
C GLY A 36 -14.73 -6.30 5.94
N LEU A 37 -13.61 -5.80 5.43
CA LEU A 37 -12.79 -4.75 6.04
C LEU A 37 -12.97 -3.41 5.32
N THR A 38 -12.66 -2.32 6.00
CA THR A 38 -12.57 -0.98 5.41
C THR A 38 -11.10 -0.56 5.32
N PRO A 39 -10.55 -0.33 4.12
CA PRO A 39 -9.17 0.10 3.97
C PRO A 39 -9.01 1.57 4.38
N GLU A 40 -7.91 1.87 5.06
CA GLU A 40 -7.48 3.22 5.38
C GLU A 40 -6.08 3.42 4.80
N TYR A 41 -5.96 4.23 3.75
CA TYR A 41 -4.70 4.52 3.07
C TYR A 41 -3.97 5.66 3.76
N ARG A 42 -2.67 5.48 4.02
CA ARG A 42 -1.80 6.52 4.60
C ARG A 42 -0.53 6.67 3.77
N GLU A 43 -0.26 7.91 3.39
CA GLU A 43 0.94 8.25 2.62
C GLU A 43 2.19 8.10 3.49
N ALA A 44 3.23 7.48 2.93
CA ALA A 44 4.56 7.38 3.50
C ALA A 44 5.62 7.41 2.40
N ASP A 45 6.85 7.77 2.75
CA ASP A 45 8.00 7.54 1.86
C ASP A 45 8.13 6.03 1.59
N PHE A 46 8.37 5.64 0.34
CA PHE A 46 8.48 4.23 -0.05
C PHE A 46 9.42 3.43 0.86
N ALA A 47 10.59 3.99 1.19
CA ALA A 47 11.59 3.37 2.06
C ALA A 47 11.12 3.13 3.51
N LYS A 48 10.06 3.81 3.95
CA LYS A 48 9.50 3.68 5.31
C LYS A 48 8.37 2.65 5.40
N ILE A 49 7.81 2.18 4.28
CA ILE A 49 6.63 1.31 4.30
C ILE A 49 6.97 -0.05 4.92
N ILE A 50 8.01 -0.75 4.44
CA ILE A 50 8.43 -2.05 5.01
C ILE A 50 8.76 -1.93 6.51
N PRO A 51 9.61 -0.99 6.96
CA PRO A 51 9.84 -0.78 8.40
C PRO A 51 8.57 -0.49 9.20
N SER A 52 7.60 0.22 8.61
CA SER A 52 6.33 0.53 9.29
C SER A 52 5.40 -0.68 9.39
N VAL A 53 5.46 -1.62 8.45
CA VAL A 53 4.78 -2.92 8.54
C VAL A 53 5.42 -3.77 9.63
N GLN A 54 6.76 -3.88 9.65
CA GLN A 54 7.48 -4.60 10.70
C GLN A 54 7.20 -4.03 12.10
N GLY A 55 7.13 -2.70 12.21
CA GLY A 55 6.79 -2.00 13.45
C GLY A 55 5.31 -2.00 13.81
N GLY A 56 4.44 -2.62 13.01
CA GLY A 56 3.00 -2.72 13.24
C GLY A 56 2.21 -1.42 13.09
N THR A 57 2.84 -0.35 12.60
CA THR A 57 2.17 0.94 12.32
C THR A 57 1.29 0.85 11.08
N PHE A 58 1.72 0.08 10.07
CA PHE A 58 0.91 -0.33 8.93
C PHE A 58 0.60 -1.82 9.02
N ASN A 59 -0.57 -2.22 8.51
CA ASN A 59 -0.93 -3.63 8.42
C ASN A 59 -0.45 -4.26 7.11
N VAL A 60 -0.42 -3.47 6.03
CA VAL A 60 0.01 -3.88 4.68
C VAL A 60 0.72 -2.71 4.00
N GLY A 61 1.73 -3.00 3.19
CA GLY A 61 2.34 -2.05 2.26
C GLY A 61 1.82 -2.28 0.85
N MET A 62 1.39 -1.23 0.16
CA MET A 62 0.89 -1.28 -1.22
C MET A 62 1.52 -0.12 -1.98
N SER A 63 2.54 -0.38 -2.79
CA SER A 63 3.19 0.64 -3.65
C SER A 63 4.05 -0.02 -4.73
N SER A 64 3.45 -0.93 -5.53
CA SER A 64 4.18 -1.65 -6.58
C SER A 64 5.50 -2.30 -6.10
N PHE A 65 5.52 -2.84 -4.87
CA PHE A 65 6.72 -3.46 -4.32
C PHE A 65 7.13 -4.66 -5.18
N THR A 66 8.30 -4.56 -5.83
CA THR A 66 8.93 -5.72 -6.43
C THR A 66 9.35 -6.68 -5.32
N ASP A 67 8.83 -7.90 -5.39
CA ASP A 67 9.26 -9.00 -4.55
C ASP A 67 10.75 -9.31 -4.78
N SER A 68 11.49 -9.47 -3.68
CA SER A 68 12.89 -9.87 -3.67
C SER A 68 13.21 -10.59 -2.37
N LYS A 69 14.18 -11.52 -2.42
CA LYS A 69 14.62 -12.28 -1.25
C LYS A 69 15.01 -11.39 -0.05
N GLU A 70 15.65 -10.26 -0.31
CA GLU A 70 16.05 -9.29 0.74
C GLU A 70 14.82 -8.68 1.44
N ARG A 71 13.71 -8.52 0.74
CA ARG A 71 12.46 -8.00 1.30
C ARG A 71 11.65 -9.09 1.98
N GLU A 72 11.65 -10.31 1.43
CA GLU A 72 11.05 -11.50 2.07
C GLU A 72 11.68 -11.81 3.44
N GLU A 73 12.97 -11.50 3.64
CA GLU A 73 13.63 -11.60 4.96
C GLU A 73 13.04 -10.63 6.01
N GLN A 74 12.32 -9.59 5.56
CA GLN A 74 11.80 -8.53 6.40
C GLN A 74 10.29 -8.60 6.61
N VAL A 75 9.55 -8.98 5.58
CA VAL A 75 8.08 -9.03 5.53
C VAL A 75 7.59 -10.15 4.62
N ASP A 76 6.36 -10.58 4.83
CA ASP A 76 5.66 -11.48 3.90
C ASP A 76 5.05 -10.69 2.73
N PHE A 77 4.92 -11.36 1.57
CA PHE A 77 4.30 -10.84 0.34
C PHE A 77 3.02 -11.63 -0.01
#